data_AF-A0AAV2H1A7-F1
#
_entry.id   AF-A0AAV2H1A7-F1
#
_cell.length_a   1.000
_cell.length_b   1.000
_cell.length_c   1.000
_cell.angle_alpha   90.00
_cell.angle_beta   90.00
_cell.angle_gamma   90.00
#
_symmetry.space_group_name_H-M   'P 1'
#
loop_
_entity.id
_entity.type
_entity.pdbx_description
1 polymer ?
#
loop_
_entity_poly.entity_id
_entity_poly.type
_entity_poly.pdbx_seq_one_letter_code
_entity_poly.pdbx_strand_id
1 'polypeptide(L)'
;MTTELPTHSSMCTLTFLLILSLCVALHSSDLNDPVCTPFNCSRLKCVLGISVKADLSGCDVCTCNPPSCPAVTCTNQCPVGFTTDESDCPTCTCVSTMGELY
;
A
#
# COMPACT_ATOMS: atom_id res chain seq x y z
N MET A 1 29.12 53.03 -20.38
CA MET A 1 28.52 52.14 -19.36
C MET A 1 27.02 52.45 -19.39
N THR A 2 26.28 51.79 -20.28
CA THR A 2 24.84 52.00 -20.42
C THR A 2 24.13 51.25 -19.29
N THR A 3 23.37 51.97 -18.48
CA THR A 3 22.50 51.39 -17.47
C THR A 3 21.19 51.03 -18.15
N GLU A 4 21.05 49.75 -18.49
CA GLU A 4 19.85 49.18 -19.11
C GLU A 4 18.70 49.20 -18.08
N LEU A 5 17.73 50.11 -18.27
CA LEU A 5 16.52 50.25 -17.45
C LEU A 5 15.55 49.10 -17.77
N PRO A 6 15.11 48.26 -16.80
CA PRO A 6 14.23 47.13 -17.09
C PRO A 6 12.84 47.63 -17.49
N THR A 7 12.42 47.30 -18.71
CA THR A 7 11.09 47.57 -19.23
C THR A 7 10.03 46.84 -18.39
N HIS A 8 8.94 47.53 -18.04
CA HIS A 8 7.80 47.04 -17.24
C HIS A 8 7.22 45.68 -17.71
N SER A 9 7.47 45.31 -18.98
CA SER A 9 7.11 44.03 -19.58
C SER A 9 7.94 42.83 -19.10
N SER A 10 9.19 43.05 -18.67
CA SER A 10 10.13 41.99 -18.28
C SER A 10 9.93 41.51 -16.83
N MET A 11 9.38 42.37 -15.97
CA MET A 11 9.05 42.03 -14.59
C MET A 11 7.75 41.21 -14.48
N CYS A 12 6.80 41.43 -15.41
CA CYS A 12 5.59 40.61 -15.53
C CYS A 12 5.89 39.20 -16.05
N THR A 13 6.87 39.02 -16.94
CA THR A 13 7.21 37.69 -17.46
C THR A 13 7.93 36.83 -16.41
N LEU A 14 8.86 37.40 -15.63
CA LEU A 14 9.51 36.67 -14.53
C LEU A 14 8.51 36.23 -13.46
N THR A 15 7.57 37.10 -13.08
CA THR A 15 6.55 36.77 -12.08
C THR A 15 5.57 35.71 -12.59
N PHE A 16 5.12 35.78 -13.85
CA PHE A 16 4.32 34.73 -14.47
C PHE A 16 5.03 33.38 -14.51
N LEU A 17 6.32 33.34 -14.87
CA LEU A 17 7.11 32.10 -14.91
C LEU A 17 7.30 31.48 -13.52
N LEU A 18 7.51 32.30 -12.49
CA LEU A 18 7.57 31.83 -11.10
C LEU A 18 6.23 31.26 -10.64
N ILE A 19 5.11 31.94 -10.94
CA ILE A 19 3.75 31.47 -10.62
C ILE A 19 3.45 30.16 -11.34
N LEU A 20 3.76 30.05 -12.64
CA LEU A 20 3.57 28.80 -13.40
C LEU A 20 4.37 27.64 -12.80
N SER A 21 5.62 27.90 -12.39
CA SER A 21 6.50 26.88 -11.81
C SER A 21 6.00 26.40 -10.44
N LEU A 22 5.52 27.33 -9.59
CA LEU A 22 4.88 27.02 -8.31
C LEU A 22 3.58 26.24 -8.52
N CYS A 23 2.75 26.64 -9.49
CA CYS A 23 1.53 25.92 -9.85
C CYS A 23 1.83 24.51 -10.33
N VAL A 24 2.81 24.30 -11.22
CA VAL A 24 3.18 22.95 -11.67
C VAL A 24 3.66 22.10 -10.48
N ALA A 25 4.44 22.66 -9.56
CA ALA A 25 4.88 21.96 -8.35
C ALA A 25 3.71 21.58 -7.41
N LEU A 26 2.68 22.43 -7.30
CA LEU A 26 1.47 22.19 -6.48
C LEU A 26 0.53 21.13 -7.10
N HIS A 27 0.46 21.01 -8.43
CA HIS A 27 -0.44 20.08 -9.12
C HIS A 27 0.22 18.77 -9.58
N SER A 28 1.54 18.60 -9.39
CA SER A 28 2.26 17.38 -9.80
C SER A 28 1.94 16.15 -8.95
N SER A 29 1.19 16.30 -7.86
CA SER A 29 0.85 15.21 -6.93
C SER A 29 -0.28 14.29 -7.41
N ASP A 30 -0.96 14.62 -8.51
CA ASP A 30 -2.24 13.99 -8.91
C ASP A 30 -2.12 12.97 -10.06
N LEU A 31 -1.06 13.02 -10.89
CA LEU A 31 -0.96 12.16 -12.10
C LEU A 31 -0.54 10.70 -11.85
N ASN A 32 -0.25 10.32 -10.60
CA ASN A 32 0.19 8.96 -10.27
C ASN A 32 -0.71 8.32 -9.21
N ASP A 33 -1.98 8.75 -9.12
CA ASP A 33 -2.96 8.02 -8.33
C ASP A 33 -3.25 6.66 -8.99
N PRO A 34 -3.26 5.56 -8.22
CA PRO A 34 -3.64 4.27 -8.76
C PRO A 34 -5.14 4.26 -9.07
N VAL A 35 -5.51 3.84 -10.28
CA VAL A 35 -6.90 3.70 -10.68
C VAL A 35 -7.55 2.53 -9.92
N CYS A 36 -8.33 2.85 -8.89
CA CYS A 36 -9.03 1.85 -8.06
C CYS A 36 -10.49 1.67 -8.50
N THR A 37 -10.98 0.44 -8.40
CA THR A 37 -12.40 0.14 -8.64
C THR A 37 -13.26 0.51 -7.42
N PRO A 38 -14.56 0.79 -7.60
CA PRO A 38 -15.46 1.09 -6.49
C PRO A 38 -15.43 -0.02 -5.43
N PHE A 39 -14.98 0.36 -4.24
CA PHE A 39 -14.66 -0.54 -3.14
C PHE A 39 -15.86 -0.77 -2.22
N ASN A 40 -16.28 -2.04 -2.05
CA ASN A 40 -17.34 -2.41 -1.12
C ASN A 40 -17.13 -3.81 -0.54
N CYS A 41 -17.07 -3.92 0.78
CA CYS A 41 -16.85 -5.19 1.48
C CYS A 41 -18.14 -5.94 1.86
N SER A 42 -19.34 -5.47 1.49
CA SER A 42 -20.62 -6.05 1.94
C SER A 42 -20.87 -7.47 1.42
N ARG A 43 -20.15 -7.89 0.36
CA ARG A 43 -20.19 -9.25 -0.18
C ARG A 43 -19.36 -10.25 0.63
N LEU A 44 -18.36 -9.79 1.36
CA LEU A 44 -17.45 -10.62 2.13
C LEU A 44 -18.04 -10.88 3.52
N LYS A 45 -18.17 -12.15 3.92
CA LYS A 45 -18.66 -12.53 5.25
C LYS A 45 -17.54 -13.26 5.98
N CYS A 46 -16.97 -12.62 6.99
CA CYS A 46 -15.90 -13.19 7.82
C CYS A 46 -16.39 -13.34 9.26
N VAL A 47 -16.09 -14.48 9.88
CA VAL A 47 -16.49 -14.78 11.27
C VAL A 47 -15.87 -13.78 12.25
N LEU A 48 -14.63 -13.39 11.99
CA LEU A 48 -13.82 -12.51 12.86
C LEU A 48 -13.83 -11.04 12.40
N GLY A 49 -14.70 -10.70 11.45
CA GLY A 49 -14.78 -9.37 10.85
C GLY A 49 -13.85 -9.17 9.65
N ILE A 50 -13.95 -7.99 9.08
CA ILE A 50 -13.29 -7.59 7.83
C ILE A 50 -12.31 -6.48 8.15
N SER A 51 -11.10 -6.54 7.57
CA SER A 51 -10.14 -5.45 7.54
C SER A 51 -9.92 -4.96 6.12
N VAL A 52 -9.53 -3.69 6.00
CA VAL A 52 -9.15 -3.06 4.74
C VAL A 52 -7.63 -2.93 4.73
N LYS A 53 -6.98 -3.36 3.65
CA LYS A 53 -5.53 -3.21 3.44
C LYS A 53 -5.29 -2.69 2.04
N ALA A 54 -4.20 -1.94 1.84
CA ALA A 54 -3.76 -1.59 0.51
C ALA A 54 -3.10 -2.79 -0.18
N ASP A 55 -3.41 -3.01 -1.45
CA ASP A 55 -2.69 -3.98 -2.28
C ASP A 55 -1.37 -3.38 -2.82
N LEU A 56 -0.65 -4.11 -3.67
CA LEU A 56 0.62 -3.66 -4.25
C LEU A 56 0.47 -2.42 -5.16
N SER A 57 -0.72 -2.24 -5.74
CA SER A 57 -1.10 -1.05 -6.49
C SER A 57 -1.51 0.12 -5.60
N GLY A 58 -1.65 -0.08 -4.28
CA GLY A 58 -2.07 0.97 -3.35
C GLY A 58 -3.58 1.15 -3.27
N CYS A 59 -4.39 0.24 -3.83
CA CYS A 59 -5.83 0.27 -3.72
C CYS A 59 -6.32 -0.51 -2.50
N ASP A 60 -7.42 -0.05 -1.91
CA ASP A 60 -8.06 -0.73 -0.79
C ASP A 60 -8.64 -2.09 -1.22
N VAL A 61 -8.30 -3.14 -0.48
CA VAL A 61 -8.82 -4.50 -0.61
C VAL A 61 -9.39 -5.01 0.72
N CYS A 62 -10.52 -5.71 0.67
CA CYS A 62 -11.15 -6.32 1.83
C CYS A 62 -10.50 -7.69 2.10
N THR A 63 -10.09 -7.92 3.34
CA THR A 63 -9.50 -9.18 3.79
C THR A 63 -10.18 -9.62 5.09
N CYS A 64 -10.38 -10.92 5.28
CA CYS A 64 -10.86 -11.43 6.55
C CYS A 64 -9.80 -11.23 7.62
N ASN A 65 -10.22 -10.80 8.81
CA ASN A 65 -9.33 -10.73 9.95
C ASN A 65 -8.77 -12.12 10.23
N PRO A 66 -7.43 -12.24 10.40
CA PRO A 66 -6.86 -13.51 10.78
C PRO A 66 -7.40 -13.93 12.15
N PRO A 67 -7.40 -15.24 12.42
CA PRO A 67 -7.65 -15.75 13.75
C PRO A 67 -6.73 -15.09 14.78
N SER A 68 -7.29 -14.78 15.96
CA SER A 68 -6.53 -14.26 17.08
C SER A 68 -5.66 -15.38 17.63
N CYS A 69 -4.51 -15.60 16.98
CA CYS A 69 -3.62 -16.68 17.36
C CYS A 69 -2.79 -16.27 18.58
N PRO A 70 -2.59 -17.17 19.56
CA PRO A 70 -1.64 -16.92 20.62
C PRO A 70 -0.25 -16.69 20.03
N ALA A 71 0.54 -15.81 20.64
CA ALA A 71 1.94 -15.64 20.26
C ALA A 71 2.69 -16.93 20.60
N VAL A 72 3.00 -17.74 19.59
CA VAL A 72 3.76 -18.99 19.75
C VAL A 72 5.21 -18.72 19.38
N THR A 73 6.12 -18.82 20.35
CA THR A 73 7.56 -18.76 20.11
C THR A 73 8.10 -20.17 19.96
N CYS A 74 8.45 -20.56 18.73
CA CYS A 74 9.01 -21.88 18.43
C CYS A 74 10.54 -21.84 18.46
N THR A 75 11.16 -22.83 19.08
CA THR A 75 12.63 -22.97 19.13
C THR A 75 13.21 -23.54 17.82
N ASN A 76 12.34 -24.08 16.96
CA ASN A 76 12.71 -24.82 15.76
C ASN A 76 12.61 -23.90 14.53
N GLN A 77 13.52 -24.06 13.55
CA GLN A 77 13.43 -23.41 12.24
C GLN A 77 12.93 -24.41 11.20
N CYS A 78 11.78 -24.12 10.59
CA CYS A 78 11.20 -24.96 9.54
C CYS A 78 11.52 -24.36 8.16
N PRO A 79 12.11 -25.13 7.21
CA PRO A 79 12.54 -24.60 5.91
C PRO A 79 11.39 -24.20 4.98
N VAL A 80 10.23 -24.85 5.12
CA VAL A 80 9.03 -24.57 4.30
C VAL A 80 8.02 -23.69 5.04
N GLY A 81 7.93 -23.85 6.35
CA GLY A 81 6.99 -23.14 7.20
C GLY A 81 6.44 -24.02 8.32
N PHE A 82 5.55 -23.44 9.11
CA PHE A 82 4.86 -24.09 10.22
C PHE A 82 3.46 -24.55 9.80
N THR A 83 2.98 -25.69 10.33
CA THR A 83 1.60 -26.14 10.13
C THR A 83 0.62 -25.28 10.92
N THR A 84 -0.62 -25.18 10.44
CA THR A 84 -1.70 -24.49 11.15
C THR A 84 -2.62 -25.49 11.88
N ASP A 85 -3.29 -25.04 12.94
CA ASP A 85 -4.35 -25.79 13.62
C ASP A 85 -5.73 -25.59 12.96
N GLU A 86 -6.79 -26.14 13.57
CA GLU A 86 -8.18 -26.03 13.08
C GLU A 86 -8.70 -24.59 13.02
N SER A 87 -8.03 -23.67 13.71
CA SER A 87 -8.31 -22.24 13.71
C SER A 87 -7.34 -21.47 12.83
N ASP A 88 -6.64 -22.12 11.90
CA ASP A 88 -5.62 -21.50 11.03
C ASP A 88 -4.47 -20.82 11.79
N CYS A 89 -4.21 -21.22 13.03
CA CYS A 89 -3.14 -20.64 13.84
C CYS A 89 -1.83 -21.42 13.72
N PRO A 90 -0.67 -20.72 13.61
CA PRO A 90 0.61 -21.37 13.43
C PRO A 90 0.99 -22.18 14.68
N THR A 91 1.40 -23.42 14.45
CA THR A 91 1.88 -24.36 15.48
C THR A 91 3.39 -24.51 15.40
N CYS A 92 4.05 -25.09 16.42
CA CYS A 92 5.50 -25.35 16.36
C CYS A 92 5.90 -26.62 15.60
N THR A 93 5.04 -27.10 14.71
CA THR A 93 5.26 -28.29 13.89
C THR A 93 5.60 -27.86 12.46
N CYS A 94 6.64 -28.46 11.87
CA CYS A 94 7.04 -28.12 10.50
C CYS A 94 6.10 -28.74 9.46
N VAL A 95 5.86 -28.03 8.36
CA VAL A 95 5.19 -28.60 7.19
C VAL A 95 6.09 -29.68 6.60
N SER A 96 5.62 -30.93 6.65
CA SER A 96 6.28 -32.06 5.99
C SER A 96 5.99 -32.02 4.50
N THR A 97 7.03 -31.90 3.66
CA THR A 97 6.89 -31.98 2.19
C THR A 97 6.65 -33.40 1.67
N MET A 98 6.45 -34.39 2.55
CA MET A 98 6.18 -35.79 2.19
C MET A 98 4.78 -36.22 2.65
N GLY A 99 3.74 -35.59 2.09
CA GLY A 99 2.34 -35.88 2.45
C GLY A 99 1.35 -35.94 1.28
N GLU A 100 1.78 -35.85 0.03
CA GLU A 100 0.92 -35.99 -1.17
C GLU A 100 1.20 -37.26 -1.99
N LEU A 101 1.68 -38.35 -1.38
CA LEU A 101 1.72 -39.66 -2.05
C LEU A 101 1.32 -40.78 -1.08
N TYR A 102 0.01 -40.98 -0.92
CA TYR A 102 -0.57 -42.32 -0.87
C TYR A 102 -1.90 -42.31 -1.62
#